data_AF-A0A7C7GA20-F1
#
_entry.id   AF-A0A7C7GA20-F1
#
_cell.length_a   1.000
_cell.length_b   1.000
_cell.length_c   1.000
_cell.angle_alpha   90.00
_cell.angle_beta   90.00
_cell.angle_gamma   90.00
#
_symmetry.space_group_name_H-M   'P 1'
#
loop_
_entity.id
_entity.type
_entity.pdbx_description
1 polymer ?
#
loop_
_entity_poly.entity_id
_entity_poly.type
_entity_poly.pdbx_seq_one_letter_code
_entity_poly.pdbx_strand_id
1 'polypeptide(L)'
;MDNSSMQDTSTSLRGRLVSAMSYVVPPVLALLLAGIVWETWVRVSDVPIYMVPPPSEVLKQLFWEFDFFINEGSVTLFEALVGFSIGAGVALTGAALMAHSRFLERSLLPLAILVKVTPVVAVAPLFVIWFGFGPVPKILITALITFFPVLVNGVTGFRSVDRGSLDFLRSLNAS
;
A
#
# COMPACT_ATOMS: atom_id res chain seq x y z
N MET A 1 43.97 -29.23 15.70
CA MET A 1 42.92 -28.75 14.77
C MET A 1 41.60 -29.27 15.31
N ASP A 2 40.83 -28.37 15.90
CA ASP A 2 39.66 -28.66 16.74
C ASP A 2 38.39 -28.79 15.88
N ASN A 3 37.72 -29.94 15.99
CA ASN A 3 36.52 -30.32 15.24
C ASN A 3 35.22 -29.80 15.90
N SER A 4 35.33 -29.03 16.99
CA SER A 4 34.20 -28.47 17.74
C SER A 4 33.49 -27.31 17.02
N SER A 5 34.17 -26.61 16.10
CA SER A 5 33.66 -25.41 15.44
C SER A 5 32.68 -25.66 14.28
N MET A 6 32.44 -26.91 13.89
CA MET A 6 31.56 -27.26 12.76
C MET A 6 30.15 -27.76 13.17
N GLN A 7 29.89 -28.04 14.45
CA GLN A 7 28.61 -28.63 14.88
C GLN A 7 27.55 -27.59 15.29
N ASP A 8 27.93 -26.39 15.73
CA ASP A 8 27.00 -25.37 16.24
C ASP A 8 26.14 -24.66 15.18
N THR A 9 26.56 -24.66 13.91
CA THR A 9 25.81 -23.97 12.86
C THR A 9 24.55 -24.74 12.44
N SER A 10 24.56 -26.08 12.54
CA SER A 10 23.48 -26.94 12.02
C SER A 10 22.23 -27.00 12.92
N THR A 11 22.40 -26.84 14.23
CA THR A 11 21.34 -26.83 15.26
C THR A 11 20.51 -25.56 15.22
N SER A 12 21.12 -24.42 14.84
CA SER A 12 20.43 -23.12 14.76
C SER A 12 19.45 -23.01 13.58
N LEU A 13 19.73 -23.67 12.44
CA LEU A 13 18.89 -23.62 11.24
C LEU A 13 17.59 -24.44 11.41
N ARG A 14 17.67 -25.62 12.05
CA ARG A 14 16.48 -26.45 12.33
C ARG A 14 15.50 -25.77 13.29
N GLY A 15 16.00 -25.09 14.33
CA GLY A 15 15.15 -24.35 15.28
C GLY A 15 14.42 -23.17 14.64
N ARG A 16 15.07 -22.44 13.72
CA ARG A 16 14.44 -21.33 12.97
C ARG A 16 13.39 -21.81 11.98
N LEU A 17 13.62 -22.95 11.31
CA LEU A 17 12.65 -23.55 10.39
C LEU A 17 11.41 -24.07 11.12
N VAL A 18 11.59 -24.76 12.26
CA VAL A 18 10.45 -25.26 13.08
C VAL A 18 9.63 -24.10 13.65
N SER A 19 10.30 -23.03 14.12
CA SER A 19 9.61 -21.82 14.59
C SER A 19 8.85 -21.12 13.46
N ALA A 20 9.47 -20.91 12.30
CA ALA A 20 8.80 -20.31 11.14
C ALA A 20 7.61 -21.14 10.65
N MET A 21 7.73 -22.47 10.62
CA MET A 21 6.62 -23.37 10.26
C MET A 21 5.46 -23.26 11.26
N SER A 22 5.73 -23.11 12.55
CA SER A 22 4.67 -22.93 13.56
C SER A 22 3.87 -21.63 13.40
N TYR A 23 4.45 -20.59 12.78
CA TYR A 23 3.76 -19.33 12.48
C TYR A 23 3.01 -19.35 11.15
N VAL A 24 3.46 -20.14 10.16
CA VAL A 24 2.87 -20.17 8.81
C VAL A 24 1.81 -21.26 8.67
N VAL A 25 1.98 -22.40 9.34
CA VAL A 25 1.07 -23.55 9.19
C VAL A 25 -0.36 -23.23 9.69
N PRO A 26 -0.57 -22.63 10.88
CA PRO A 26 -1.92 -22.33 11.36
C PRO A 26 -2.73 -21.41 10.43
N PRO A 27 -2.22 -20.26 9.94
CA PRO A 27 -2.99 -19.41 9.04
C PRO A 27 -3.23 -20.04 7.67
N VAL A 28 -2.28 -20.81 7.13
CA VAL A 28 -2.49 -21.54 5.87
C VAL A 28 -3.58 -22.58 6.01
N LEU A 29 -3.56 -23.37 7.10
CA LEU A 29 -4.60 -24.36 7.36
C LEU A 29 -5.97 -23.70 7.54
N ALA A 30 -6.03 -22.58 8.29
CA ALA A 30 -7.26 -21.83 8.47
C ALA A 30 -7.82 -21.30 7.14
N LEU A 31 -6.97 -20.78 6.25
CA LEU A 31 -7.37 -20.32 4.92
C LEU A 31 -7.87 -21.46 4.03
N LEU A 32 -7.19 -22.61 4.05
CA LEU A 32 -7.63 -23.79 3.29
C LEU A 32 -8.98 -24.31 3.79
N LEU A 33 -9.17 -24.41 5.11
CA LEU A 33 -10.44 -24.79 5.71
C LEU A 33 -11.55 -23.79 5.35
N ALA A 34 -11.27 -22.50 5.44
CA ALA A 34 -12.23 -21.45 5.03
C ALA A 34 -12.59 -21.57 3.55
N GLY A 35 -11.61 -21.83 2.68
CA GLY A 35 -11.83 -22.05 1.24
C GLY A 35 -12.69 -23.27 0.95
N ILE A 36 -12.45 -24.40 1.64
CA ILE A 36 -13.25 -25.62 1.50
C ILE A 36 -14.68 -25.40 2.01
N VAL A 37 -14.84 -24.73 3.14
CA VAL A 37 -16.16 -24.40 3.70
C VAL A 37 -16.94 -23.50 2.75
N TRP A 38 -16.30 -22.46 2.19
CA TRP A 38 -16.90 -21.59 1.19
C TRP A 38 -17.31 -22.39 -0.06
N GLU A 39 -16.38 -23.12 -0.66
CA GLU A 39 -16.62 -23.94 -1.85
C GLU A 39 -17.81 -24.87 -1.66
N THR A 40 -17.86 -25.57 -0.52
CA THR A 40 -18.94 -26.50 -0.19
C THR A 40 -20.25 -25.76 0.01
N TRP A 41 -20.25 -24.64 0.73
CA TRP A 41 -21.45 -23.87 1.01
C TRP A 41 -22.09 -23.31 -0.27
N VAL A 42 -21.30 -22.74 -1.18
CA VAL A 42 -21.79 -22.20 -2.46
C VAL A 42 -22.38 -23.30 -3.33
N ARG A 43 -21.69 -24.45 -3.44
CA ARG A 43 -22.16 -25.57 -4.27
C ARG A 43 -23.40 -26.25 -3.71
N VAL A 44 -23.51 -26.40 -2.39
CA VAL A 44 -24.67 -27.03 -1.75
C VAL A 44 -25.88 -26.11 -1.76
N SER A 45 -25.68 -24.79 -1.63
CA SER A 45 -26.76 -23.82 -1.57
C SER A 45 -27.25 -23.37 -2.96
N ASP A 46 -26.72 -23.96 -4.04
CA ASP A 46 -27.03 -23.65 -5.45
C ASP A 46 -27.03 -22.13 -5.73
N VAL A 47 -26.07 -21.42 -5.13
CA VAL A 47 -25.99 -19.96 -5.25
C VAL A 47 -25.59 -19.62 -6.68
N PRO A 48 -26.31 -18.69 -7.36
CA PRO A 48 -25.93 -18.29 -8.69
C PRO A 48 -24.52 -17.69 -8.73
N ILE A 49 -23.73 -18.10 -9.72
CA ILE A 49 -22.30 -17.75 -9.84
C ILE A 49 -22.03 -16.24 -9.91
N TYR A 50 -23.01 -15.46 -10.40
CA TYR A 50 -22.92 -13.99 -10.49
C TYR A 50 -23.10 -13.29 -9.12
N MET A 51 -23.59 -13.99 -8.09
CA MET A 51 -23.67 -13.45 -6.73
C MET A 51 -22.40 -13.80 -5.94
N VAL A 52 -22.06 -15.09 -5.90
CA VAL A 52 -20.89 -15.59 -5.17
C VAL A 52 -20.29 -16.77 -5.94
N PRO A 53 -19.20 -16.57 -6.69
CA PRO A 53 -18.54 -17.68 -7.36
C PRO A 53 -17.81 -18.58 -6.35
N PRO A 54 -17.79 -19.91 -6.57
CA PRO A 54 -16.98 -20.81 -5.76
C PRO A 54 -15.48 -20.53 -5.99
N PRO A 55 -14.63 -20.59 -4.94
CA PRO A 55 -13.19 -20.33 -5.06
C PRO A 55 -12.48 -21.08 -6.21
N SER A 56 -12.90 -22.31 -6.53
CA SER A 56 -12.30 -23.06 -7.65
C SER A 56 -12.50 -22.38 -9.00
N GLU A 57 -13.68 -21.78 -9.25
CA GLU A 57 -13.98 -21.10 -10.50
C GLU A 57 -13.23 -19.78 -10.61
N VAL A 58 -13.05 -19.06 -9.49
CA VAL A 58 -12.20 -17.86 -9.44
C VAL A 58 -10.76 -18.20 -9.83
N LEU A 59 -10.19 -19.27 -9.27
CA LEU A 59 -8.84 -19.71 -9.61
C LEU A 59 -8.74 -20.15 -11.07
N LYS A 60 -9.71 -20.92 -11.55
CA LYS A 60 -9.76 -21.34 -12.96
C LYS A 60 -9.79 -20.14 -13.90
N GLN A 61 -10.66 -19.16 -13.64
CA GLN A 61 -10.76 -17.95 -14.45
C GLN A 61 -9.46 -17.13 -14.41
N LEU A 62 -8.83 -17.02 -13.24
CA LEU A 62 -7.57 -16.31 -13.08
C LEU A 62 -6.44 -16.91 -13.93
N PHE A 63 -6.36 -18.24 -14.02
CA PHE A 63 -5.35 -18.92 -14.85
C PHE A 63 -5.72 -18.96 -16.34
N TRP A 64 -7.02 -19.06 -16.65
CA TRP A 64 -7.50 -19.11 -18.04
C TRP A 64 -7.37 -17.75 -18.74
N GLU A 65 -7.68 -16.66 -18.02
CA GLU A 65 -7.59 -15.28 -18.51
C GLU A 65 -6.40 -14.54 -17.92
N PHE A 66 -5.32 -15.27 -17.61
CA PHE A 66 -4.14 -14.71 -16.95
C PHE A 66 -3.57 -13.50 -17.68
N ASP A 67 -3.45 -13.57 -19.01
CA ASP A 67 -2.93 -12.48 -19.84
C ASP A 67 -3.81 -11.22 -19.76
N PHE A 68 -5.13 -11.39 -19.68
CA PHE A 68 -6.07 -10.28 -19.51
C PHE A 68 -5.87 -9.61 -18.14
N PHE A 69 -5.80 -10.39 -17.06
CA PHE A 69 -5.59 -9.84 -15.71
C PHE A 69 -4.23 -9.17 -15.55
N ILE A 70 -3.17 -9.71 -16.15
CA ILE A 70 -1.85 -9.08 -16.13
C ILE A 70 -1.87 -7.78 -16.92
N ASN A 71 -2.51 -7.74 -18.10
CA ASN A 71 -2.60 -6.52 -18.90
C ASN A 71 -3.37 -5.41 -18.15
N GLU A 72 -4.62 -5.68 -17.75
CA GLU A 72 -5.45 -4.70 -17.02
C GLU A 72 -4.87 -4.36 -15.63
N GLY A 73 -4.25 -5.34 -14.99
CA GLY A 73 -3.52 -5.16 -13.74
C GLY A 73 -2.31 -4.24 -13.91
N SER A 74 -1.57 -4.36 -15.02
CA SER A 74 -0.42 -3.50 -15.32
C SER A 74 -0.83 -2.05 -15.58
N VAL A 75 -1.97 -1.83 -16.25
CA VAL A 75 -2.53 -0.49 -16.46
C VAL A 75 -2.93 0.13 -15.13
N THR A 76 -3.64 -0.63 -14.29
CA THR A 76 -4.03 -0.18 -12.94
C THR A 76 -2.81 0.14 -12.07
N LEU A 77 -1.79 -0.73 -12.11
CA LEU A 77 -0.55 -0.55 -11.37
C LEU A 77 0.20 0.69 -11.84
N PHE A 78 0.29 0.91 -13.16
CA PHE A 78 0.90 2.11 -13.73
C PHE A 78 0.18 3.38 -13.27
N GLU A 79 -1.14 3.43 -13.40
CA GLU A 79 -1.94 4.58 -12.96
C GLU A 79 -1.78 4.83 -11.45
N ALA A 80 -1.72 3.75 -10.66
CA ALA A 80 -1.51 3.83 -9.23
C ALA A 80 -0.13 4.37 -8.88
N LEU A 81 0.94 3.87 -9.50
CA LEU A 81 2.32 4.29 -9.25
C LEU A 81 2.57 5.73 -9.67
N VAL A 82 2.08 6.13 -10.85
CA VAL A 82 2.24 7.50 -11.34
C VAL A 82 1.44 8.46 -10.47
N GLY A 83 0.18 8.15 -10.17
CA GLY A 83 -0.66 8.96 -9.29
C GLY A 83 -0.08 9.08 -7.88
N PHE A 84 0.37 7.96 -7.30
CA PHE A 84 1.06 7.95 -6.01
C PHE A 84 2.32 8.80 -6.03
N SER A 85 3.17 8.68 -7.05
CA SER A 85 4.42 9.45 -7.15
C SER A 85 4.15 10.96 -7.19
N ILE A 86 3.14 11.39 -7.95
CA ILE A 86 2.72 12.79 -8.01
C ILE A 86 2.16 13.24 -6.66
N GLY A 87 1.19 12.50 -6.10
CA GLY A 87 0.56 12.83 -4.82
C GLY A 87 1.56 12.87 -3.68
N ALA A 88 2.44 11.88 -3.59
CA ALA A 88 3.50 11.80 -2.61
C ALA A 88 4.55 12.90 -2.80
N GLY A 89 4.96 13.21 -4.03
CA GLY A 89 5.90 14.30 -4.30
C GLY A 89 5.37 15.65 -3.82
N VAL A 90 4.12 15.96 -4.16
CA VAL A 90 3.44 17.20 -3.71
C VAL A 90 3.28 17.20 -2.18
N ALA A 91 2.86 16.08 -1.61
CA ALA A 91 2.66 15.92 -0.17
C ALA A 91 3.96 16.06 0.62
N LEU A 92 5.04 15.40 0.21
CA LEU A 92 6.35 15.46 0.88
C LEU A 92 6.95 16.86 0.77
N THR A 93 6.82 17.51 -0.38
CA THR A 93 7.23 18.91 -0.54
C THR A 93 6.47 19.82 0.42
N GLY A 94 5.14 19.69 0.46
CA GLY A 94 4.31 20.42 1.41
C GLY A 94 4.68 20.13 2.86
N ALA A 95 4.90 18.87 3.20
CA ALA A 95 5.28 18.44 4.55
C ALA A 95 6.61 19.04 4.99
N ALA A 96 7.62 19.07 4.12
CA ALA A 96 8.92 19.67 4.41
C ALA A 96 8.79 21.18 4.69
N LEU A 97 8.00 21.88 3.85
CA LEU A 97 7.70 23.30 4.03
C LEU A 97 6.98 23.59 5.35
N MET A 98 5.98 22.77 5.71
CA MET A 98 5.24 22.88 6.98
C MET A 98 6.10 22.50 8.20
N ALA A 99 7.03 21.55 8.05
CA ALA A 99 7.97 21.19 9.11
C ALA A 99 8.93 22.35 9.42
N HIS A 100 9.33 23.10 8.39
CA HIS A 100 10.22 24.25 8.53
C HIS A 100 9.51 25.51 9.05
N SER A 101 8.27 25.76 8.64
CA SER A 101 7.53 26.99 8.98
C SER A 101 6.16 26.73 9.59
N ARG A 102 5.97 27.19 10.84
CA ARG A 102 4.67 27.20 11.53
C ARG A 102 3.61 28.04 10.81
N PHE A 103 4.02 29.06 10.05
CA PHE A 103 3.09 29.85 9.25
C PHE A 103 2.56 29.04 8.06
N LEU A 104 3.44 28.35 7.33
CA LEU A 104 3.03 27.50 6.21
C LEU A 104 2.17 26.33 6.68
N GLU A 105 2.49 25.74 7.83
CA GLU A 105 1.64 24.74 8.47
C GLU A 105 0.22 25.27 8.71
N ARG A 106 0.09 26.40 9.41
CA ARG A 106 -1.22 26.98 9.74
C ARG A 106 -2.04 27.37 8.51
N SER A 107 -1.36 27.72 7.41
CA SER A 107 -2.01 28.13 6.15
C SER A 107 -2.37 26.93 5.25
N LEU A 108 -1.48 25.94 5.13
CA LEU A 108 -1.63 24.83 4.20
C LEU A 108 -2.40 23.64 4.80
N LEU A 109 -2.33 23.41 6.12
CA LEU A 109 -3.07 22.32 6.75
C LEU A 109 -4.60 22.44 6.55
N PRO A 110 -5.24 23.61 6.74
CA PRO A 110 -6.66 23.75 6.47
C PRO A 110 -7.04 23.43 5.02
N LEU A 111 -6.20 23.83 4.05
CA LEU A 111 -6.41 23.51 2.63
C LEU A 111 -6.29 22.00 2.37
N ALA A 112 -5.30 21.34 2.98
CA ALA A 112 -5.14 19.90 2.86
C ALA A 112 -6.33 19.13 3.47
N ILE A 113 -6.86 19.61 4.60
CA ILE A 113 -8.07 19.05 5.21
C ILE A 113 -9.28 19.24 4.29
N LEU A 114 -9.45 20.41 3.66
CA LEU A 114 -10.55 20.65 2.73
C LEU A 114 -10.52 19.67 1.55
N VAL A 115 -9.33 19.43 0.99
CA VAL A 115 -9.12 18.44 -0.07
C VAL A 115 -9.56 17.05 0.40
N LYS A 116 -9.20 16.66 1.63
CA LYS A 116 -9.53 15.34 2.19
C LYS A 116 -11.02 15.15 2.47
N VAL A 117 -11.69 16.19 2.96
CA VAL A 117 -13.13 16.15 3.31
C VAL A 117 -13.99 16.15 2.05
N THR A 118 -13.47 16.66 0.93
CA THR A 118 -14.19 16.62 -0.35
C THR A 118 -14.35 15.17 -0.83
N PRO A 119 -15.58 14.68 -1.05
CA PRO A 119 -15.79 13.32 -1.51
C PRO A 119 -15.20 13.11 -2.90
N VAL A 120 -14.31 12.12 -3.05
CA VAL A 120 -13.67 11.80 -4.33
C VAL A 120 -14.70 11.46 -5.41
N VAL A 121 -15.79 10.81 -5.01
CA VAL A 121 -16.92 10.49 -5.90
C VAL A 121 -17.56 11.73 -6.56
N ALA A 122 -17.45 12.91 -5.93
CA ALA A 122 -17.93 14.17 -6.50
C ALA A 122 -16.91 14.80 -7.47
N VAL A 123 -15.62 14.59 -7.24
CA VAL A 123 -14.53 15.15 -8.06
C VAL A 123 -14.26 14.31 -9.31
N ALA A 124 -14.43 12.98 -9.22
CA ALA A 124 -14.11 12.06 -10.31
C ALA A 124 -14.82 12.40 -11.65
N PRO A 125 -16.15 12.70 -11.68
CA PRO A 125 -16.81 13.09 -12.93
C PRO A 125 -16.27 14.38 -13.52
N LEU A 126 -15.85 15.34 -12.67
CA LEU A 126 -15.30 16.62 -13.12
C LEU A 126 -13.97 16.42 -13.86
N PHE A 127 -13.10 15.53 -13.37
CA PHE A 127 -11.87 15.19 -14.09
C PHE A 127 -12.15 14.49 -15.42
N VAL A 128 -13.17 13.64 -15.50
CA VAL A 128 -13.57 13.02 -16.78
C VAL A 128 -14.11 14.07 -17.75
N ILE A 129 -14.86 15.06 -17.27
CA ILE A 129 -15.35 16.16 -18.12
C ILE A 129 -14.20 17.02 -18.66
N TRP A 130 -13.20 17.32 -17.82
CA TRP A 130 -12.06 18.16 -18.22
C TRP A 130 -11.03 17.45 -19.10
N PHE A 131 -10.70 16.20 -18.78
CA PHE A 131 -9.60 15.47 -19.40
C PHE A 131 -10.06 14.32 -20.31
N GLY A 132 -11.36 14.06 -20.39
CA GLY A 132 -11.93 12.93 -21.12
C GLY A 132 -11.79 11.60 -20.39
N PHE A 133 -12.20 10.53 -21.06
CA PHE A 133 -11.94 9.17 -20.60
C PHE A 133 -10.48 8.78 -20.88
N GLY A 134 -9.83 8.14 -19.91
CA GLY A 134 -8.45 7.68 -20.06
C GLY A 134 -7.71 7.52 -18.75
N PRO A 135 -6.37 7.40 -18.79
CA PRO A 135 -5.54 7.23 -17.58
C PRO A 135 -5.43 8.50 -16.75
N VAL A 136 -5.52 9.69 -17.37
CA VAL A 136 -5.28 10.98 -16.71
C VAL A 136 -6.24 11.22 -15.52
N PRO A 137 -7.57 11.10 -15.65
CA PRO A 137 -8.47 11.23 -14.50
C PRO A 137 -8.14 10.25 -13.37
N LYS A 138 -7.81 9.00 -13.69
CA LYS A 138 -7.51 7.94 -12.71
C LYS A 138 -6.22 8.23 -11.94
N ILE A 139 -5.19 8.74 -12.64
CA ILE A 139 -3.93 9.21 -12.05
C ILE A 139 -4.18 10.38 -11.10
N LEU A 140 -4.97 11.38 -11.52
CA LEU A 140 -5.27 12.56 -10.69
C LEU A 140 -6.07 12.19 -9.44
N ILE A 141 -7.06 11.30 -9.57
CA ILE A 141 -7.82 10.77 -8.42
C ILE A 141 -6.88 10.06 -7.45
N THR A 142 -5.98 9.22 -7.95
CA THR A 142 -5.03 8.50 -7.10
C THR A 142 -4.07 9.47 -6.40
N ALA A 143 -3.58 10.50 -7.09
CA ALA A 143 -2.76 11.54 -6.48
C ALA A 143 -3.52 12.27 -5.36
N LEU A 144 -4.80 12.58 -5.56
CA LEU A 144 -5.65 13.25 -4.57
C LEU A 144 -5.86 12.39 -3.31
N ILE A 145 -6.15 11.11 -3.50
CA ILE A 145 -6.38 10.16 -2.40
C ILE A 145 -5.11 9.97 -1.56
N THR A 146 -3.96 9.84 -2.22
CA THR A 146 -2.68 9.52 -1.58
C THR A 146 -2.01 10.75 -0.95
N PHE A 147 -2.30 11.96 -1.46
CA PHE A 147 -1.73 13.22 -0.96
C PHE A 147 -1.87 13.40 0.55
N PHE A 148 -3.09 13.30 1.10
CA PHE A 148 -3.32 13.67 2.50
C PHE A 148 -2.65 12.72 3.51
N PRO A 149 -2.79 11.38 3.40
CA PRO A 149 -2.06 10.46 4.28
C PRO A 149 -0.55 10.67 4.21
N VAL A 150 0.01 10.85 3.01
CA VAL A 150 1.45 11.08 2.83
C VAL A 150 1.87 12.41 3.45
N LEU A 151 1.05 13.46 3.33
CA LEU A 151 1.35 14.77 3.90
C LEU A 151 1.43 14.70 5.42
N VAL A 152 0.40 14.14 6.07
CA VAL A 152 0.34 14.08 7.54
C VAL A 152 1.46 13.18 8.10
N ASN A 153 1.71 12.05 7.45
CA ASN A 153 2.83 11.17 7.82
C ASN A 153 4.18 11.86 7.59
N GLY A 154 4.33 12.60 6.49
CA GLY A 154 5.53 13.36 6.17
C GLY A 154 5.81 14.45 7.21
N VAL A 155 4.81 15.26 7.57
CA VAL A 155 4.96 16.30 8.61
C VAL A 155 5.36 15.68 9.94
N THR A 156 4.72 14.56 10.31
CA THR A 156 5.03 13.85 11.55
C THR A 156 6.44 13.27 11.51
N GLY A 157 6.84 12.63 10.42
CA GLY A 157 8.16 12.03 10.23
C GLY A 157 9.30 13.05 10.18
N PHE A 158 9.11 14.19 9.52
CA PHE A 158 10.13 15.26 9.52
C PHE A 158 10.31 15.88 10.91
N ARG A 159 9.27 15.86 11.75
CA ARG A 159 9.33 16.38 13.13
C ARG A 159 9.88 15.40 14.15
N SER A 160 9.88 14.10 13.86
CA SER A 160 10.42 13.09 14.76
C SER A 160 11.94 12.98 14.73
N VAL A 161 12.62 13.77 13.89
CA VAL A 161 14.08 13.80 13.80
C VAL A 161 14.66 14.31 15.13
N ASP A 162 15.62 13.55 15.67
CA ASP A 162 16.32 13.92 16.91
C ASP A 162 17.10 15.22 16.77
N ARG A 163 17.01 16.09 17.78
CA ARG A 163 17.67 17.40 17.77
C ARG A 163 19.20 17.27 17.78
N GLY A 164 19.74 16.28 18.49
CA GLY A 164 21.18 16.03 18.54
C GLY A 164 21.76 15.68 17.16
N SER A 165 21.00 14.94 16.35
CA SER A 165 21.37 14.65 14.96
C SER A 165 21.42 15.91 14.08
N LEU A 166 20.47 16.83 14.27
CA LEU A 166 20.47 18.12 13.56
C LEU A 166 21.64 19.02 13.99
N ASP A 167 21.95 19.06 15.28
CA ASP A 167 23.06 19.86 15.81
C ASP A 167 24.42 19.30 15.37
N PHE A 168 24.57 17.98 15.30
CA PHE A 168 25.74 17.33 14.71
C PHE A 168 25.93 17.71 13.24
N LEU A 169 24.89 17.63 12.41
CA LEU A 169 24.97 18.02 11.00
C LEU A 169 25.35 19.50 10.82
N ARG A 170 24.81 20.39 11.66
CA ARG A 170 25.18 21.82 11.66
C ARG A 170 26.66 22.02 12.02
N SER A 171 27.21 21.22 12.94
CA SER A 171 28.65 21.26 13.27
C SER A 171 29.55 20.85 12.10
N LEU A 172 29.02 20.06 11.16
CA LEU A 172 29.69 19.68 9.91
C LEU A 172 29.48 20.68 8.76
N ASN A 173 28.92 21.87 9.02
CA ASN A 173 28.53 22.87 8.01
C ASN A 173 27.52 22.36 6.97
N ALA A 174 26.67 21.39 7.32
CA ALA A 174 25.51 21.06 6.48
C ALA A 174 24.41 22.12 6.72
N SER A 175 24.04 22.84 5.65
CA SER A 175 23.01 23.91 5.64
C SER A 175 21.60 23.37 5.52
#